data_AF-A0A537VRN8-F1
#
_entry.id   AF-A0A537VRN8-F1
#
_cell.length_a   1.000
_cell.length_b   1.000
_cell.length_c   1.000
_cell.angle_alpha   90.00
_cell.angle_beta   90.00
_cell.angle_gamma   90.00
#
_symmetry.space_group_name_H-M   'P 1'
#
loop_
_entity.id
_entity.type
_entity.pdbx_description
1 polymer ?
#
loop_
_entity_poly.entity_id
_entity_poly.type
_entity_poly.pdbx_seq_one_letter_code
_entity_poly.pdbx_strand_id
1 'polypeptide(L)'
;SQSGTVAWTMNQMASDRGVGLRIILGVGNEAVLGLGDLFSWAADDPHTEVVTSYVETMRDVGGIGRGLDALRSAGKPVLICAPQGRSEAALRAIVAHTGALAGNTGLRDAWLRGHGVVLVEDPVTMFEAAVLLAHHRTLRTDGIAGAFQSGGACTLFAEAAGAAGLSLPSFAAPTKRALRRALPSFASQNNPLDVTGQAAVETEMFVGALQALASDPAIGLVAFDAFPPRLPGEIPWADPVLATVMDLQRSSGVAFASVSMSPLGYDTEAKAFTRKWGALPFLQGHRAAAGAIRALVDAQRARGRAKREVAPHPNRGRALRILRGRSGPLDEATGARILELYGVRRPKEALVGTPAEAVEAARTIRSAVAVKAVAPELPHKAKLGGVHIDVRGAAAVAAAAEAVLVAARRAGARAPKVLVQQMIVGAEVLVGAVVDERFGACVTMRPGGALAEAGPAEFVAAPLGPKAARAYVQTHAGACGLDAAKHDLGAVAAAVAQIARGAHDLRDRLVSLEANPLVVRDRGAVAVDALAEARAPA
;
A
#
# COMPACT_ATOMS: atom_id res chain seq x y z
N SER A 1 -13.98 5.61 -18.56
CA SER A 1 -12.65 5.27 -19.12
C SER A 1 -12.10 6.45 -19.90
N GLN A 2 -10.81 6.75 -19.74
CA GLN A 2 -10.10 7.71 -20.62
C GLN A 2 -9.72 7.10 -21.97
N SER A 3 -9.59 5.77 -22.07
CA SER A 3 -9.36 5.06 -23.33
C SER A 3 -10.65 4.46 -23.88
N GLY A 4 -11.00 4.83 -25.12
CA GLY A 4 -12.16 4.29 -25.84
C GLY A 4 -12.03 2.79 -26.07
N THR A 5 -10.85 2.31 -26.47
CA THR A 5 -10.58 0.88 -26.68
C THR A 5 -10.74 0.09 -25.38
N VAL A 6 -10.23 0.59 -24.25
CA VAL A 6 -10.40 -0.10 -22.97
C VAL A 6 -11.87 -0.15 -22.54
N ALA A 7 -12.64 0.93 -22.75
CA ALA A 7 -14.09 0.92 -22.51
C ALA A 7 -14.81 -0.11 -23.38
N TRP A 8 -14.48 -0.17 -24.66
CA TRP A 8 -15.04 -1.14 -25.59
C TRP A 8 -14.70 -2.58 -25.18
N THR A 9 -13.46 -2.85 -24.78
CA THR A 9 -13.05 -4.16 -24.27
C THR A 9 -13.85 -4.57 -23.04
N MET A 10 -14.09 -3.67 -22.08
CA MET A 10 -14.95 -3.95 -20.92
C MET A 10 -16.39 -4.26 -21.33
N ASN A 11 -16.93 -3.54 -22.34
CA ASN A 11 -18.26 -3.83 -22.89
C ASN A 11 -18.34 -5.22 -23.51
N GLN A 12 -17.34 -5.59 -24.32
CA GLN A 12 -17.30 -6.88 -24.98
C GLN A 12 -17.21 -8.02 -23.96
N MET A 13 -16.29 -7.93 -22.98
CA MET A 13 -16.17 -8.93 -21.92
C MET A 13 -17.48 -9.10 -21.14
N ALA A 14 -18.20 -8.01 -20.88
CA ALA A 14 -19.50 -8.06 -20.22
C ALA A 14 -20.56 -8.76 -21.09
N SER A 15 -20.69 -8.36 -22.35
CA SER A 15 -21.63 -8.94 -23.31
C SER A 15 -21.36 -10.44 -23.54
N ASP A 16 -20.10 -10.79 -23.74
CA ASP A 16 -19.64 -12.16 -23.98
C ASP A 16 -19.97 -13.04 -22.79
N ARG A 17 -19.87 -12.54 -21.56
CA ARG A 17 -20.14 -13.33 -20.34
C ARG A 17 -21.55 -13.18 -19.78
N GLY A 18 -22.38 -12.33 -20.38
CA GLY A 18 -23.70 -12.02 -19.85
C GLY A 18 -23.68 -11.27 -18.50
N VAL A 19 -22.61 -10.53 -18.22
CA VAL A 19 -22.49 -9.68 -17.03
C VAL A 19 -23.20 -8.36 -17.32
N GLY A 20 -24.13 -7.97 -16.45
CA GLY A 20 -24.86 -6.71 -16.58
C GLY A 20 -23.97 -5.50 -16.28
N LEU A 21 -24.04 -4.48 -17.13
CA LEU A 21 -23.42 -3.17 -16.87
C LEU A 21 -24.51 -2.12 -16.70
N ARG A 22 -24.39 -1.31 -15.65
CA ARG A 22 -25.27 -0.15 -15.44
C ARG A 22 -25.06 0.90 -16.54
N ILE A 23 -23.79 1.23 -16.80
CA ILE A 23 -23.41 2.21 -17.80
C ILE A 23 -21.93 2.05 -18.19
N ILE A 24 -21.58 2.44 -19.41
CA ILE A 24 -20.20 2.65 -19.84
C ILE A 24 -20.05 4.10 -20.29
N LEU A 25 -19.08 4.79 -19.71
CA LEU A 25 -18.80 6.20 -20.00
C LEU A 25 -17.37 6.35 -20.49
N GLY A 26 -17.21 6.93 -21.69
CA GLY A 26 -15.93 7.40 -22.21
C GLY A 26 -15.77 8.89 -21.91
N VAL A 27 -14.70 9.28 -21.22
CA VAL A 27 -14.42 10.71 -20.92
C VAL A 27 -13.47 11.35 -21.92
N GLY A 28 -12.67 10.55 -22.63
CA GLY A 28 -11.70 11.01 -23.62
C GLY A 28 -10.85 12.17 -23.10
N ASN A 29 -10.97 13.33 -23.76
CA ASN A 29 -10.16 14.52 -23.45
C ASN A 29 -10.59 15.30 -22.20
N GLU A 30 -11.76 14.99 -21.60
CA GLU A 30 -12.30 15.71 -20.43
C GLU A 30 -12.56 17.21 -20.70
N ALA A 31 -13.11 17.55 -21.87
CA ALA A 31 -13.30 18.96 -22.28
C ALA A 31 -14.41 19.71 -21.50
N VAL A 32 -15.40 18.98 -20.98
CA VAL A 32 -16.53 19.56 -20.23
C VAL A 32 -16.70 18.85 -18.89
N LEU A 33 -16.93 17.54 -18.94
CA LEU A 33 -17.02 16.69 -17.74
C LEU A 33 -15.74 15.87 -17.60
N GLY A 34 -15.24 15.78 -16.36
CA GLY A 34 -14.09 14.97 -16.00
C GLY A 34 -14.47 13.72 -15.21
N LEU A 35 -13.46 12.90 -14.87
CA LEU A 35 -13.65 11.72 -14.02
C LEU A 35 -14.28 12.07 -12.65
N GLY A 36 -13.94 13.22 -12.07
CA GLY A 36 -14.49 13.66 -10.79
C GLY A 36 -16.00 13.85 -10.81
N ASP A 37 -16.53 14.43 -11.89
CA ASP A 37 -17.98 14.62 -12.07
C ASP A 37 -18.69 13.28 -12.22
N LEU A 38 -18.12 12.37 -13.02
CA LEU A 38 -18.69 11.04 -13.21
C LEU A 38 -18.67 10.20 -11.94
N PHE A 39 -17.60 10.30 -11.15
CA PHE A 39 -17.52 9.64 -9.85
C PHE A 39 -18.56 10.19 -8.87
N SER A 40 -18.76 11.52 -8.86
CA SER A 40 -19.78 12.15 -8.02
C SER A 40 -21.19 11.70 -8.44
N TRP A 41 -21.49 11.70 -9.74
CA TRP A 41 -22.75 11.16 -10.27
C TRP A 41 -22.96 9.69 -9.90
N ALA A 42 -21.94 8.85 -10.05
CA ALA A 42 -22.01 7.43 -9.71
C ALA A 42 -22.19 7.18 -8.21
N ALA A 43 -21.75 8.12 -7.36
CA ALA A 43 -22.00 8.07 -5.91
C ALA A 43 -23.49 8.20 -5.60
N ASP A 44 -24.23 8.99 -6.37
CA ASP A 44 -25.66 9.25 -6.16
C ASP A 44 -26.58 8.24 -6.87
N ASP A 45 -26.13 7.54 -7.93
CA ASP A 45 -26.95 6.56 -8.65
C ASP A 45 -27.19 5.28 -7.82
N PRO A 46 -28.42 4.96 -7.39
CA PRO A 46 -28.71 3.82 -6.52
C PRO A 46 -28.48 2.46 -7.22
N HIS A 47 -28.38 2.45 -8.55
CA HIS A 47 -28.15 1.25 -9.36
C HIS A 47 -26.67 0.96 -9.62
N THR A 48 -25.77 1.84 -9.18
CA THR A 48 -24.33 1.63 -9.32
C THR A 48 -23.77 0.97 -8.06
N GLU A 49 -23.25 -0.24 -8.22
CA GLU A 49 -22.73 -1.05 -7.12
C GLU A 49 -21.19 -1.08 -7.04
N VAL A 50 -20.52 -1.01 -8.19
CA VAL A 50 -19.05 -1.00 -8.31
C VAL A 50 -18.68 -0.02 -9.42
N VAL A 51 -17.65 0.79 -9.18
CA VAL A 51 -17.11 1.69 -10.19
C VAL A 51 -15.75 1.17 -10.65
N THR A 52 -15.59 1.02 -11.96
CA THR A 52 -14.29 0.72 -12.58
C THR A 52 -13.85 1.88 -13.46
N SER A 53 -12.57 2.23 -13.43
CA SER A 53 -12.04 3.23 -14.35
C SER A 53 -10.64 2.87 -14.84
N TYR A 54 -10.37 3.19 -16.10
CA TYR A 54 -9.02 3.23 -16.64
C TYR A 54 -8.56 4.68 -16.70
N VAL A 55 -7.43 4.96 -16.05
CA VAL A 55 -6.93 6.32 -15.80
C VAL A 55 -5.46 6.42 -16.19
N GLU A 56 -5.18 7.26 -17.19
CA GLU A 56 -3.83 7.57 -17.65
C GLU A 56 -3.32 8.88 -17.05
N THR A 57 -4.19 9.90 -17.03
CA THR A 57 -3.86 11.25 -16.56
C THR A 57 -4.91 11.76 -15.58
N MET A 58 -4.50 12.56 -14.59
CA MET A 58 -5.41 13.15 -13.62
C MET A 58 -5.42 14.69 -13.71
N ARG A 59 -6.26 15.26 -14.57
CA ARG A 59 -6.27 16.72 -14.83
C ARG A 59 -6.80 17.51 -13.63
N ASP A 60 -7.97 17.15 -13.12
CA ASP A 60 -8.56 17.74 -11.91
C ASP A 60 -8.46 16.78 -10.71
N VAL A 61 -7.31 16.79 -10.04
CA VAL A 61 -7.08 15.94 -8.85
C VAL A 61 -8.06 16.28 -7.72
N GLY A 62 -8.42 17.55 -7.56
CA GLY A 62 -9.35 18.00 -6.53
C GLY A 62 -10.77 17.46 -6.75
N GLY A 63 -11.29 17.58 -7.97
CA GLY A 63 -12.60 17.03 -8.34
C GLY A 63 -12.64 15.50 -8.30
N ILE A 64 -11.59 14.84 -8.79
CA ILE A 64 -11.46 13.38 -8.67
C ILE A 64 -11.50 12.97 -7.20
N GLY A 65 -10.77 13.68 -6.33
CA GLY A 65 -10.74 13.39 -4.89
C GLY A 65 -12.12 13.51 -4.25
N ARG A 66 -12.87 14.56 -4.58
CA ARG A 66 -14.27 14.74 -4.11
C ARG A 66 -15.18 13.60 -4.57
N GLY A 67 -15.12 13.22 -5.84
CA GLY A 67 -15.95 12.13 -6.37
C GLY A 67 -15.59 10.76 -5.77
N LEU A 68 -14.31 10.47 -5.57
CA LEU A 68 -13.86 9.25 -4.89
C LEU A 68 -14.31 9.21 -3.42
N ASP A 69 -14.23 10.34 -2.72
CA ASP A 69 -14.72 10.45 -1.34
C ASP A 69 -16.24 10.27 -1.25
N ALA A 70 -16.99 10.78 -2.22
CA ALA A 70 -18.43 10.58 -2.32
C ALA A 70 -18.77 9.09 -2.54
N LEU A 71 -18.11 8.42 -3.49
CA LEU A 71 -18.27 6.98 -3.73
C LEU A 71 -17.97 6.15 -2.49
N ARG A 72 -16.88 6.46 -1.80
CA ARG A 72 -16.52 5.78 -0.54
C ARG A 72 -17.58 6.00 0.54
N SER A 73 -18.10 7.23 0.66
CA SER A 73 -19.17 7.56 1.63
C SER A 73 -20.47 6.82 1.31
N ALA A 74 -20.77 6.61 0.03
CA ALA A 74 -21.87 5.78 -0.45
C ALA A 74 -21.60 4.27 -0.33
N GLY A 75 -20.42 3.85 0.14
CA GLY A 75 -20.04 2.45 0.28
C GLY A 75 -19.77 1.71 -1.03
N LYS A 76 -19.55 2.45 -2.13
CA LYS A 76 -19.32 1.92 -3.48
C LYS A 76 -17.82 1.79 -3.74
N PRO A 77 -17.27 0.57 -3.89
CA PRO A 77 -15.85 0.41 -4.15
C PRO A 77 -15.46 0.89 -5.55
N VAL A 78 -14.24 1.39 -5.65
CA VAL A 78 -13.67 1.91 -6.89
C VAL A 78 -12.42 1.11 -7.26
N LEU A 79 -12.45 0.48 -8.42
CA LEU A 79 -11.32 -0.19 -9.04
C LEU A 79 -10.72 0.73 -10.11
N ILE A 80 -9.41 0.97 -10.05
CA ILE A 80 -8.72 1.74 -11.09
C ILE A 80 -7.56 0.95 -11.67
N CYS A 81 -7.60 0.77 -13.00
CA CYS A 81 -6.45 0.37 -13.78
C CYS A 81 -5.71 1.64 -14.22
N ALA A 82 -4.54 1.89 -13.65
CA ALA A 82 -3.71 3.03 -13.98
C ALA A 82 -2.31 2.55 -14.41
N PRO A 83 -1.89 2.78 -15.67
CA PRO A 83 -0.55 2.42 -16.11
C PRO A 83 0.51 3.00 -15.18
N GLN A 84 1.44 2.15 -14.73
CA GLN A 84 2.46 2.51 -13.75
C GLN A 84 3.80 2.90 -14.39
N GLY A 85 4.00 2.65 -15.68
CA GLY A 85 5.28 2.91 -16.33
C GLY A 85 6.42 2.07 -15.74
N ARG A 86 6.18 0.78 -15.45
CA ARG A 86 7.15 -0.10 -14.77
C ARG A 86 8.42 -0.40 -15.59
N SER A 87 8.47 -0.01 -16.86
CA SER A 87 9.64 -0.13 -17.72
C SER A 87 9.93 1.20 -18.40
N GLU A 88 11.17 1.41 -18.83
CA GLU A 88 11.52 2.61 -19.60
C GLU A 88 10.67 2.74 -20.88
N ALA A 89 10.39 1.61 -21.54
CA ALA A 89 9.52 1.58 -22.71
C ALA A 89 8.09 2.03 -22.37
N ALA A 90 7.54 1.59 -21.24
CA ALA A 90 6.23 2.02 -20.76
C ALA A 90 6.22 3.50 -20.37
N LEU A 91 7.28 4.01 -19.72
CA LEU A 91 7.42 5.44 -19.39
C LEU A 91 7.47 6.30 -20.66
N ARG A 92 8.28 5.90 -21.64
CA ARG A 92 8.35 6.59 -22.95
C ARG A 92 6.98 6.60 -23.63
N ALA A 93 6.26 5.48 -23.62
CA ALA A 93 4.92 5.40 -24.21
C ALA A 93 3.91 6.30 -23.48
N ILE A 94 3.92 6.32 -22.14
CA ILE A 94 3.04 7.19 -21.34
C ILE A 94 3.34 8.66 -21.64
N VAL A 95 4.60 9.07 -21.67
CA VAL A 95 4.99 10.46 -21.99
C VAL A 95 4.56 10.84 -23.41
N ALA A 96 4.84 9.97 -24.39
CA ALA A 96 4.49 10.21 -25.78
C ALA A 96 2.96 10.29 -26.01
N HIS A 97 2.17 9.50 -25.27
CA HIS A 97 0.72 9.42 -25.45
C HIS A 97 -0.04 10.51 -24.67
N THR A 98 0.43 10.87 -23.48
CA THR A 98 -0.29 11.79 -22.58
C THR A 98 0.21 13.23 -22.63
N GLY A 99 1.41 13.46 -23.17
CA GLY A 99 2.07 14.78 -23.22
C GLY A 99 2.41 15.36 -21.85
N ALA A 100 2.22 14.61 -20.77
CA ALA A 100 2.55 15.02 -19.41
C ALA A 100 3.99 14.57 -19.05
N LEU A 101 4.72 15.40 -18.30
CA LEU A 101 5.95 14.98 -17.63
C LEU A 101 5.68 13.68 -16.89
N ALA A 102 6.60 12.70 -17.00
CA ALA A 102 6.54 11.44 -16.30
C ALA A 102 6.28 11.69 -14.80
N GLY A 103 5.02 11.62 -14.41
CA GLY A 103 4.59 11.93 -13.05
C GLY A 103 5.11 10.86 -12.11
N ASN A 104 5.28 11.23 -10.84
CA ASN A 104 5.66 10.28 -9.81
C ASN A 104 4.47 9.32 -9.55
N THR A 105 4.42 8.21 -10.29
CA THR A 105 3.33 7.21 -10.24
C THR A 105 3.14 6.65 -8.84
N GLY A 106 4.20 6.57 -8.05
CA GLY A 106 4.14 6.20 -6.63
C GLY A 106 3.28 7.16 -5.80
N LEU A 107 3.40 8.47 -6.02
CA LEU A 107 2.60 9.49 -5.32
C LEU A 107 1.14 9.46 -5.77
N ARG A 108 0.88 9.33 -7.08
CA ARG A 108 -0.47 9.14 -7.62
C ARG A 108 -1.15 7.93 -6.99
N ASP A 109 -0.45 6.79 -6.96
CA ASP A 109 -1.00 5.54 -6.47
C ASP A 109 -1.24 5.58 -4.95
N ALA A 110 -0.32 6.21 -4.21
CA ALA A 110 -0.49 6.47 -2.78
C ALA A 110 -1.73 7.33 -2.50
N TRP A 111 -1.92 8.39 -3.28
CA TRP A 111 -3.08 9.29 -3.19
C TRP A 111 -4.39 8.57 -3.52
N LEU A 112 -4.44 7.81 -4.62
CA LEU A 112 -5.63 7.02 -5.01
C LEU A 112 -6.01 6.03 -3.90
N ARG A 113 -5.04 5.28 -3.36
CA ARG A 113 -5.26 4.37 -2.23
C ARG A 113 -5.70 5.12 -0.97
N GLY A 114 -5.22 6.35 -0.75
CA GLY A 114 -5.66 7.24 0.32
C GLY A 114 -7.15 7.62 0.23
N HIS A 115 -7.68 7.72 -0.99
CA HIS A 115 -9.10 7.89 -1.27
C HIS A 115 -9.91 6.58 -1.23
N GLY A 116 -9.26 5.45 -0.96
CA GLY A 116 -9.91 4.14 -0.86
C GLY A 116 -10.06 3.41 -2.19
N VAL A 117 -9.39 3.88 -3.24
CA VAL A 117 -9.31 3.19 -4.53
C VAL A 117 -8.48 1.91 -4.40
N VAL A 118 -8.95 0.84 -5.02
CA VAL A 118 -8.18 -0.36 -5.25
C VAL A 118 -7.55 -0.29 -6.63
N LEU A 119 -6.23 -0.33 -6.67
CA LEU A 119 -5.47 -0.34 -7.92
C LEU A 119 -5.31 -1.77 -8.43
N VAL A 120 -5.60 -1.97 -9.71
CA VAL A 120 -5.46 -3.24 -10.42
C VAL A 120 -4.53 -3.06 -11.63
N GLU A 121 -3.89 -4.14 -12.06
CA GLU A 121 -2.77 -4.07 -13.00
C GLU A 121 -3.21 -4.00 -14.46
N ASP A 122 -4.37 -4.59 -14.77
CA ASP A 122 -4.85 -4.75 -16.13
C ASP A 122 -6.40 -4.80 -16.20
N PRO A 123 -6.99 -4.54 -17.38
CA PRO A 123 -8.45 -4.56 -17.56
C PRO A 123 -9.13 -5.92 -17.31
N VAL A 124 -8.44 -7.06 -17.52
CA VAL A 124 -9.02 -8.39 -17.28
C VAL A 124 -9.15 -8.61 -15.77
N THR A 125 -8.09 -8.37 -15.02
CA THR A 125 -8.14 -8.41 -13.54
C THR A 125 -9.16 -7.41 -12.99
N MET A 126 -9.25 -6.20 -13.58
CA MET A 126 -10.26 -5.21 -13.21
C MET A 126 -11.69 -5.73 -13.42
N PHE A 127 -11.94 -6.44 -14.52
CA PHE A 127 -13.23 -7.03 -14.83
C PHE A 127 -13.58 -8.16 -13.85
N GLU A 128 -12.66 -9.11 -13.61
CA GLU A 128 -12.89 -10.18 -12.62
C GLU A 128 -13.11 -9.63 -11.21
N ALA A 129 -12.35 -8.60 -10.83
CA ALA A 129 -12.50 -7.91 -9.56
C ALA A 129 -13.87 -7.23 -9.45
N ALA A 130 -14.37 -6.62 -10.53
CA ALA A 130 -15.69 -5.99 -10.56
C ALA A 130 -16.81 -7.03 -10.42
N VAL A 131 -16.70 -8.16 -11.11
CA VAL A 131 -17.61 -9.31 -10.95
C VAL A 131 -17.59 -9.76 -9.48
N LEU A 132 -16.41 -10.06 -8.93
CA LEU A 132 -16.31 -10.53 -7.54
C LEU A 132 -16.89 -9.52 -6.53
N LEU A 133 -16.56 -8.24 -6.68
CA LEU A 133 -17.02 -7.20 -5.78
C LEU A 133 -18.53 -6.99 -5.86
N ALA A 134 -19.16 -7.17 -7.02
CA ALA A 134 -20.62 -7.07 -7.13
C ALA A 134 -21.34 -8.09 -6.21
N HIS A 135 -20.74 -9.26 -5.96
CA HIS A 135 -21.30 -10.27 -5.06
C HIS A 135 -20.81 -10.12 -3.61
N HIS A 136 -19.53 -9.80 -3.42
CA HIS A 136 -18.89 -9.81 -2.09
C HIS A 136 -18.28 -8.45 -1.75
N ARG A 137 -18.54 -7.98 -0.52
CA ARG A 137 -17.98 -6.71 -0.01
C ARG A 137 -16.99 -6.88 1.13
N THR A 138 -17.12 -7.98 1.85
CA THR A 138 -16.36 -8.28 3.06
C THR A 138 -16.15 -9.77 3.19
N LEU A 139 -15.03 -10.15 3.80
CA LEU A 139 -14.68 -11.49 4.20
C LEU A 139 -14.56 -11.53 5.72
N ARG A 140 -15.04 -12.59 6.37
CA ARG A 140 -14.87 -12.73 7.83
C ARG A 140 -13.41 -12.81 8.27
N THR A 141 -12.52 -13.30 7.40
CA THR A 141 -11.06 -13.29 7.55
C THR A 141 -10.42 -13.07 6.17
N ASP A 142 -9.13 -12.71 6.12
CA ASP A 142 -8.41 -12.55 4.86
C ASP A 142 -7.84 -13.89 4.30
N GLY A 143 -8.13 -15.03 4.96
CA GLY A 143 -7.60 -16.34 4.58
C GLY A 143 -8.42 -16.97 3.44
N ILE A 144 -7.73 -17.53 2.45
CA ILE A 144 -8.34 -18.07 1.23
C ILE A 144 -8.10 -19.59 1.19
N ALA A 145 -9.13 -20.36 0.83
CA ALA A 145 -8.99 -21.76 0.48
C ALA A 145 -9.24 -21.96 -1.02
N GLY A 146 -8.42 -22.78 -1.67
CA GLY A 146 -8.75 -23.34 -2.99
C GLY A 146 -9.31 -24.76 -2.84
N ALA A 147 -10.28 -25.14 -3.67
CA ALA A 147 -10.81 -26.50 -3.76
C ALA A 147 -11.01 -26.85 -5.23
N PHE A 148 -10.11 -27.66 -5.80
CA PHE A 148 -10.08 -27.95 -7.24
C PHE A 148 -10.02 -29.45 -7.51
N GLN A 149 -10.57 -29.91 -8.62
CA GLN A 149 -10.62 -31.32 -9.04
C GLN A 149 -9.30 -31.83 -9.65
N SER A 150 -8.24 -31.02 -9.63
CA SER A 150 -6.93 -31.34 -10.19
C SER A 150 -5.78 -30.73 -9.39
N GLY A 151 -4.76 -31.52 -9.09
CA GLY A 151 -3.53 -31.04 -8.46
C GLY A 151 -2.79 -30.00 -9.30
N GLY A 152 -2.88 -30.05 -10.64
CA GLY A 152 -2.31 -29.01 -11.51
C GLY A 152 -3.02 -27.66 -11.34
N ALA A 153 -4.35 -27.68 -11.23
CA ALA A 153 -5.13 -26.48 -10.92
C ALA A 153 -4.76 -25.91 -9.53
N CYS A 154 -4.57 -26.79 -8.53
CA CYS A 154 -4.12 -26.40 -7.19
C CYS A 154 -2.75 -25.68 -7.24
N THR A 155 -1.76 -26.24 -7.94
CA THR A 155 -0.43 -25.64 -8.08
C THR A 155 -0.50 -24.25 -8.73
N LEU A 156 -1.21 -24.13 -9.86
CA LEU A 156 -1.33 -22.85 -10.58
C LEU A 156 -2.07 -21.79 -9.76
N PHE A 157 -3.09 -22.20 -9.00
CA PHE A 157 -3.80 -21.28 -8.11
C PHE A 157 -2.91 -20.85 -6.94
N ALA A 158 -2.13 -21.77 -6.36
CA ALA A 158 -1.18 -21.44 -5.29
C ALA A 158 -0.11 -20.43 -5.75
N GLU A 159 0.44 -20.61 -6.95
CA GLU A 159 1.38 -19.65 -7.55
C GLU A 159 0.74 -18.28 -7.78
N ALA A 160 -0.47 -18.25 -8.35
CA ALA A 160 -1.20 -17.01 -8.58
C ALA A 160 -1.56 -16.29 -7.26
N ALA A 161 -2.00 -17.04 -6.25
CA ALA A 161 -2.30 -16.53 -4.92
C ALA A 161 -1.05 -15.97 -4.23
N GLY A 162 0.08 -16.69 -4.34
CA GLY A 162 1.37 -16.24 -3.82
C GLY A 162 1.85 -14.94 -4.49
N ALA A 163 1.76 -14.86 -5.82
CA ALA A 163 2.09 -13.65 -6.59
C ALA A 163 1.20 -12.46 -6.22
N ALA A 164 -0.08 -12.70 -5.91
CA ALA A 164 -1.02 -11.68 -5.45
C ALA A 164 -0.90 -11.36 -3.95
N GLY A 165 0.00 -12.02 -3.21
CA GLY A 165 0.17 -11.84 -1.77
C GLY A 165 -1.05 -12.24 -0.94
N LEU A 166 -1.79 -13.26 -1.39
CA LEU A 166 -2.93 -13.84 -0.65
C LEU A 166 -2.44 -14.85 0.38
N SER A 167 -3.16 -14.94 1.50
CA SER A 167 -2.87 -15.92 2.55
C SER A 167 -3.63 -17.21 2.28
N LEU A 168 -2.90 -18.32 2.10
CA LEU A 168 -3.42 -19.68 2.05
C LEU A 168 -3.10 -20.40 3.38
N PRO A 169 -3.92 -20.23 4.44
CA PRO A 169 -3.62 -20.80 5.74
C PRO A 169 -3.72 -22.33 5.70
N SER A 170 -2.94 -22.98 6.57
CA SER A 170 -3.12 -24.40 6.88
C SER A 170 -4.46 -24.61 7.57
N PHE A 171 -5.19 -25.64 7.16
CA PHE A 171 -6.50 -25.96 7.77
C PHE A 171 -6.37 -26.39 9.23
N ALA A 172 -7.38 -26.02 10.02
CA ALA A 172 -7.49 -26.39 11.42
C ALA A 172 -7.68 -27.91 11.58
N ALA A 173 -7.30 -28.44 12.75
CA ALA A 173 -7.43 -29.88 13.02
C ALA A 173 -8.87 -30.44 12.85
N PRO A 174 -9.95 -29.73 13.26
CA PRO A 174 -11.32 -30.16 12.98
C PRO A 174 -11.64 -30.24 11.49
N THR A 175 -11.21 -29.25 10.71
CA THR A 175 -11.37 -29.21 9.24
C THR A 175 -10.68 -30.40 8.60
N LYS A 176 -9.41 -30.66 8.95
CA LYS A 176 -8.65 -31.83 8.47
C LYS A 176 -9.35 -33.15 8.79
N ARG A 177 -9.97 -33.28 9.98
CA ARG A 177 -10.76 -34.48 10.34
C ARG A 177 -12.02 -34.63 9.47
N ALA A 178 -12.71 -33.54 9.17
CA ALA A 178 -13.89 -33.56 8.30
C ALA A 178 -13.50 -33.94 6.86
N LEU A 179 -12.43 -33.34 6.33
CA LEU A 179 -11.89 -33.67 5.01
C LEU A 179 -11.50 -35.14 4.87
N ARG A 180 -10.88 -35.75 5.90
CA ARG A 180 -10.57 -37.20 5.90
C ARG A 180 -11.78 -38.12 5.81
N ARG A 181 -12.95 -37.67 6.28
CA ARG A 181 -14.19 -38.44 6.18
C ARG A 181 -14.86 -38.26 4.83
N ALA A 182 -14.71 -37.08 4.23
CA ALA A 182 -15.32 -36.76 2.95
C ALA A 182 -14.52 -37.27 1.75
N LEU A 183 -13.18 -37.26 1.83
CA LEU A 183 -12.29 -37.56 0.72
C LEU A 183 -11.59 -38.92 0.85
N PRO A 184 -11.16 -39.53 -0.28
CA PRO A 184 -10.34 -40.75 -0.30
C PRO A 184 -9.06 -40.62 0.52
N SER A 185 -8.55 -41.75 1.00
CA SER A 185 -7.37 -41.79 1.88
C SER A 185 -6.09 -41.23 1.25
N PHE A 186 -6.00 -41.18 -0.08
CA PHE A 186 -4.86 -40.64 -0.80
C PHE A 186 -4.94 -39.12 -1.04
N ALA A 187 -6.09 -38.48 -0.79
CA ALA A 187 -6.27 -37.05 -0.98
C ALA A 187 -5.51 -36.25 0.10
N SER A 188 -4.62 -35.35 -0.33
CA SER A 188 -3.87 -34.49 0.58
C SER A 188 -4.77 -33.39 1.16
N GLN A 189 -4.63 -33.08 2.45
CA GLN A 189 -5.36 -31.99 3.13
C GLN A 189 -4.56 -30.69 3.11
N ASN A 190 -4.07 -30.33 1.94
CA ASN A 190 -3.32 -29.11 1.70
C ASN A 190 -4.26 -27.96 1.30
N ASN A 191 -3.75 -26.73 1.38
CA ASN A 191 -4.41 -25.57 0.82
C ASN A 191 -3.52 -25.00 -0.29
N PRO A 192 -3.93 -25.05 -1.57
CA PRO A 192 -5.24 -25.50 -2.08
C PRO A 192 -5.50 -27.00 -1.92
N LEU A 193 -6.79 -27.35 -1.80
CA LEU A 193 -7.29 -28.71 -1.63
C LEU A 193 -7.58 -29.34 -3.00
N ASP A 194 -6.90 -30.45 -3.29
CA ASP A 194 -7.22 -31.30 -4.44
C ASP A 194 -8.36 -32.26 -4.05
N VAL A 195 -9.57 -32.00 -4.55
CA VAL A 195 -10.74 -32.87 -4.33
C VAL A 195 -10.78 -34.05 -5.29
N THR A 196 -9.79 -34.16 -6.19
CA THR A 196 -9.62 -35.18 -7.22
C THR A 196 -10.68 -35.13 -8.33
N GLY A 197 -10.37 -35.69 -9.50
CA GLY A 197 -11.33 -35.81 -10.60
C GLY A 197 -12.54 -36.69 -10.27
N GLN A 198 -12.43 -37.58 -9.26
CA GLN A 198 -13.53 -38.41 -8.78
C GLN A 198 -14.67 -37.55 -8.20
N ALA A 199 -14.40 -36.29 -7.80
CA ALA A 199 -15.42 -35.36 -7.31
C ALA A 199 -16.49 -35.03 -8.36
N ALA A 200 -16.16 -35.12 -9.65
CA ALA A 200 -17.11 -34.92 -10.74
C ALA A 200 -18.09 -36.08 -10.89
N VAL A 201 -17.72 -37.27 -10.39
CA VAL A 201 -18.54 -38.49 -10.41
C VAL A 201 -19.26 -38.70 -9.09
N GLU A 202 -18.58 -38.42 -7.96
CA GLU A 202 -19.09 -38.53 -6.60
C GLU A 202 -19.33 -37.15 -6.00
N THR A 203 -20.42 -36.49 -6.40
CA THR A 203 -20.68 -35.10 -6.03
C THR A 203 -20.73 -34.84 -4.51
N GLU A 204 -21.18 -35.82 -3.73
CA GLU A 204 -21.19 -35.75 -2.25
C GLU A 204 -19.79 -35.54 -1.64
N MET A 205 -18.75 -36.08 -2.30
CA MET A 205 -17.37 -35.86 -1.89
C MET A 205 -16.99 -34.37 -1.98
N PHE A 206 -17.37 -33.72 -3.09
CA PHE A 206 -17.09 -32.30 -3.29
C PHE A 206 -17.88 -31.44 -2.29
N VAL A 207 -19.17 -31.76 -2.11
CA VAL A 207 -20.03 -31.09 -1.13
C VAL A 207 -19.46 -31.19 0.28
N GLY A 208 -19.05 -32.39 0.72
CA GLY A 208 -18.45 -32.59 2.04
C GLY A 208 -17.13 -31.83 2.22
N ALA A 209 -16.32 -31.70 1.16
CA ALA A 209 -15.11 -30.89 1.18
C ALA A 209 -15.43 -29.39 1.36
N LEU A 210 -16.38 -28.86 0.59
CA LEU A 210 -16.78 -27.44 0.68
C LEU A 210 -17.40 -27.11 2.04
N GLN A 211 -18.19 -28.01 2.62
CA GLN A 211 -18.73 -27.89 3.99
C GLN A 211 -17.63 -27.81 5.04
N ALA A 212 -16.60 -28.66 4.92
CA ALA A 212 -15.46 -28.65 5.83
C ALA A 212 -14.69 -27.32 5.74
N LEU A 213 -14.42 -26.83 4.52
CA LEU A 213 -13.72 -25.56 4.29
C LEU A 213 -14.51 -24.36 4.80
N ALA A 214 -15.83 -24.33 4.57
CA ALA A 214 -16.71 -23.28 5.08
C ALA A 214 -16.71 -23.17 6.61
N SER A 215 -16.46 -24.30 7.29
CA SER A 215 -16.41 -24.37 8.76
C SER A 215 -15.05 -23.99 9.36
N ASP A 216 -14.00 -23.83 8.55
CA ASP A 216 -12.65 -23.56 9.04
C ASP A 216 -12.54 -22.11 9.56
N PRO A 217 -12.15 -21.85 10.83
CA PRO A 217 -12.12 -20.50 11.38
C PRO A 217 -11.18 -19.53 10.65
N ALA A 218 -10.19 -20.03 9.92
CA ALA A 218 -9.20 -19.20 9.22
C ALA A 218 -9.65 -18.77 7.81
N ILE A 219 -10.72 -19.34 7.26
CA ILE A 219 -11.11 -19.15 5.85
C ILE A 219 -12.23 -18.12 5.69
N GLY A 220 -11.98 -17.06 4.94
CA GLY A 220 -12.95 -16.04 4.58
C GLY A 220 -13.56 -16.24 3.20
N LEU A 221 -12.82 -16.85 2.27
CA LEU A 221 -13.28 -17.15 0.92
C LEU A 221 -12.80 -18.54 0.44
N VAL A 222 -13.69 -19.26 -0.24
CA VAL A 222 -13.38 -20.52 -0.94
C VAL A 222 -13.47 -20.29 -2.45
N ALA A 223 -12.33 -20.44 -3.13
CA ALA A 223 -12.25 -20.50 -4.59
C ALA A 223 -12.36 -21.97 -5.03
N PHE A 224 -13.30 -22.28 -5.93
CA PHE A 224 -13.59 -23.66 -6.32
C PHE A 224 -13.94 -23.79 -7.80
N ASP A 225 -13.82 -24.98 -8.38
CA ASP A 225 -14.15 -25.22 -9.78
C ASP A 225 -15.58 -25.79 -9.96
N ALA A 226 -16.54 -24.90 -10.19
CA ALA A 226 -17.87 -25.24 -10.71
C ALA A 226 -18.32 -24.16 -11.70
N PHE A 227 -17.78 -24.23 -12.91
CA PHE A 227 -17.95 -23.22 -13.96
C PHE A 227 -19.06 -23.61 -14.95
N PRO A 228 -19.54 -22.69 -15.80
CA PRO A 228 -20.59 -22.99 -16.79
C PRO A 228 -20.17 -24.08 -17.81
N PRO A 229 -21.12 -24.83 -18.40
CA PRO A 229 -20.80 -25.87 -19.37
C PRO A 229 -20.12 -25.27 -20.61
N ARG A 230 -19.12 -25.98 -21.15
CA ARG A 230 -18.51 -25.72 -22.46
C ARG A 230 -19.22 -26.46 -23.57
N LEU A 231 -19.85 -27.58 -23.23
CA LEU A 231 -20.65 -28.41 -24.14
C LEU A 231 -21.96 -28.82 -23.44
N PRO A 232 -23.04 -29.04 -24.21
CA PRO A 232 -24.30 -29.50 -23.65
C PRO A 232 -24.14 -30.77 -22.81
N GLY A 233 -24.64 -30.73 -21.57
CA GLY A 233 -24.60 -31.87 -20.65
C GLY A 233 -23.24 -32.19 -20.03
N GLU A 234 -22.23 -31.31 -20.17
CA GLU A 234 -20.87 -31.55 -19.63
C GLU A 234 -20.83 -31.68 -18.10
N ILE A 235 -21.71 -30.96 -17.38
CA ILE A 235 -21.56 -30.76 -15.93
C ILE A 235 -22.87 -30.91 -15.13
N PRO A 236 -23.59 -32.05 -15.23
CA PRO A 236 -24.78 -32.29 -14.39
C PRO A 236 -24.47 -32.24 -12.89
N TRP A 237 -23.22 -32.49 -12.50
CA TRP A 237 -22.74 -32.42 -11.12
C TRP A 237 -22.67 -30.98 -10.56
N ALA A 238 -22.64 -29.95 -11.40
CA ALA A 238 -22.42 -28.58 -10.93
C ALA A 238 -23.63 -27.99 -10.19
N ASP A 239 -24.85 -28.34 -10.61
CA ASP A 239 -26.08 -27.84 -10.00
C ASP A 239 -26.19 -28.14 -8.48
N PRO A 240 -26.06 -29.40 -8.02
CA PRO A 240 -26.10 -29.71 -6.58
C PRO A 240 -24.96 -29.09 -5.78
N VAL A 241 -23.77 -28.95 -6.39
CA VAL A 241 -22.64 -28.25 -5.75
C VAL A 241 -22.96 -26.77 -5.55
N LEU A 242 -23.44 -26.08 -6.59
CA LEU A 242 -23.76 -24.66 -6.53
C LEU A 242 -24.93 -24.37 -5.58
N ALA A 243 -25.94 -25.24 -5.52
CA ALA A 243 -27.00 -25.17 -4.52
C ALA A 243 -26.43 -25.20 -3.09
N THR A 244 -25.56 -26.18 -2.82
CA THR A 244 -24.93 -26.33 -1.50
C THR A 244 -24.04 -25.13 -1.15
N VAL A 245 -23.28 -24.63 -2.12
CA VAL A 245 -22.42 -23.45 -1.95
C VAL A 245 -23.23 -22.21 -1.57
N MET A 246 -24.39 -22.00 -2.18
CA MET A 246 -25.28 -20.88 -1.81
C MET A 246 -25.81 -21.02 -0.37
N ASP A 247 -26.12 -22.23 0.08
CA ASP A 247 -26.55 -22.49 1.45
C ASP A 247 -25.41 -22.29 2.46
N LEU A 248 -24.22 -22.76 2.13
CA LEU A 248 -23.00 -22.57 2.93
C LEU A 248 -22.64 -21.09 3.06
N GLN A 249 -22.70 -20.34 1.95
CA GLN A 249 -22.43 -18.92 1.97
C GLN A 249 -23.35 -18.17 2.94
N ARG A 250 -24.65 -18.50 2.94
CA ARG A 250 -25.65 -17.89 3.84
C ARG A 250 -25.47 -18.31 5.31
N SER A 251 -25.13 -19.56 5.57
CA SER A 251 -25.08 -20.12 6.93
C SER A 251 -23.73 -19.91 7.64
N SER A 252 -22.62 -19.86 6.90
CA SER A 252 -21.26 -19.76 7.48
C SER A 252 -20.66 -18.36 7.44
N GLY A 253 -21.16 -17.48 6.56
CA GLY A 253 -20.54 -16.18 6.29
C GLY A 253 -19.21 -16.25 5.52
N VAL A 254 -18.87 -17.42 4.95
CA VAL A 254 -17.75 -17.58 4.00
C VAL A 254 -18.22 -17.21 2.60
N ALA A 255 -17.44 -16.39 1.91
CA ALA A 255 -17.68 -16.08 0.51
C ALA A 255 -17.24 -17.24 -0.39
N PHE A 256 -17.96 -17.48 -1.47
CA PHE A 256 -17.59 -18.45 -2.49
C PHE A 256 -17.40 -17.78 -3.85
N ALA A 257 -16.42 -18.25 -4.61
CA ALA A 257 -16.20 -17.84 -5.99
C ALA A 257 -15.87 -19.06 -6.85
N SER A 258 -16.64 -19.27 -7.91
CA SER A 258 -16.28 -20.25 -8.92
C SER A 258 -15.09 -19.69 -9.72
N VAL A 259 -14.05 -20.49 -9.91
CA VAL A 259 -12.85 -20.11 -10.64
C VAL A 259 -12.56 -21.18 -11.70
N SER A 260 -12.64 -20.81 -12.97
CA SER A 260 -12.14 -21.66 -14.05
C SER A 260 -10.63 -21.47 -14.23
N MET A 261 -9.92 -22.56 -14.52
CA MET A 261 -8.48 -22.51 -14.78
C MET A 261 -8.15 -21.74 -16.06
N SER A 262 -8.97 -21.90 -17.10
CA SER A 262 -8.84 -21.23 -18.39
C SER A 262 -9.94 -20.18 -18.60
N PRO A 263 -9.75 -19.25 -19.54
CA PRO A 263 -10.87 -18.54 -20.14
C PRO A 263 -11.87 -19.53 -20.75
N LEU A 264 -13.15 -19.24 -20.62
CA LEU A 264 -14.26 -20.02 -21.17
C LEU A 264 -15.05 -19.14 -22.13
N GLY A 265 -15.47 -19.74 -23.26
CA GLY A 265 -16.48 -19.14 -24.13
C GLY A 265 -17.85 -19.26 -23.47
N TYR A 266 -18.66 -18.20 -23.56
CA TYR A 266 -19.99 -18.16 -22.97
C TYR A 266 -21.03 -18.10 -24.10
N ASP A 267 -21.54 -19.26 -24.46
CA ASP A 267 -22.67 -19.37 -25.36
C ASP A 267 -24.01 -19.10 -24.61
N THR A 268 -25.12 -19.40 -25.26
CA THR A 268 -26.45 -19.17 -24.66
C THR A 268 -26.69 -20.04 -23.42
N GLU A 269 -26.20 -21.28 -23.40
CA GLU A 269 -26.36 -22.22 -22.29
C GLU A 269 -25.50 -21.78 -21.10
N ALA A 270 -24.22 -21.45 -21.34
CA ALA A 270 -23.33 -20.93 -20.31
C ALA A 270 -23.84 -19.62 -19.68
N LYS A 271 -24.40 -18.71 -20.49
CA LYS A 271 -25.05 -17.48 -19.98
C LYS A 271 -26.33 -17.77 -19.21
N ALA A 272 -27.11 -18.78 -19.61
CA ALA A 272 -28.30 -19.18 -18.85
C ALA A 272 -27.90 -19.79 -17.50
N PHE A 273 -26.82 -20.58 -17.47
CA PHE A 273 -26.26 -21.16 -16.28
C PHE A 273 -25.79 -20.10 -15.28
N THR A 274 -25.03 -19.09 -15.71
CA THR A 274 -24.61 -18.01 -14.79
C THR A 274 -25.76 -17.15 -14.33
N ARG A 275 -26.81 -16.93 -15.14
CA ARG A 275 -28.03 -16.27 -14.68
C ARG A 275 -28.76 -17.09 -13.60
N LYS A 276 -28.90 -18.40 -13.80
CA LYS A 276 -29.52 -19.32 -12.81
C LYS A 276 -28.80 -19.25 -11.47
N TRP A 277 -27.46 -19.21 -11.50
CA TRP A 277 -26.59 -19.18 -10.33
C TRP A 277 -26.06 -17.78 -10.01
N GLY A 278 -26.77 -16.73 -10.42
CA GLY A 278 -26.31 -15.34 -10.38
C GLY A 278 -26.08 -14.75 -8.98
N ALA A 279 -26.25 -15.53 -7.91
CA ALA A 279 -25.80 -15.17 -6.57
C ALA A 279 -24.30 -15.45 -6.33
N LEU A 280 -23.64 -16.16 -7.26
CA LEU A 280 -22.24 -16.54 -7.17
C LEU A 280 -21.41 -15.86 -8.27
N PRO A 281 -20.21 -15.37 -7.93
CA PRO A 281 -19.25 -14.90 -8.94
C PRO A 281 -18.62 -16.09 -9.66
N PHE A 282 -18.66 -16.03 -11.00
CA PHE A 282 -17.92 -16.92 -11.88
C PHE A 282 -16.73 -16.18 -12.45
N LEU A 283 -15.53 -16.50 -11.99
CA LEU A 283 -14.26 -15.88 -12.38
C LEU A 283 -13.51 -16.76 -13.37
N GLN A 284 -12.70 -16.13 -14.22
CA GLN A 284 -11.90 -16.84 -15.23
C GLN A 284 -10.41 -16.62 -15.06
N GLY A 285 -9.65 -17.73 -15.09
CA GLY A 285 -8.20 -17.74 -15.01
C GLY A 285 -7.66 -17.50 -13.60
N HIS A 286 -6.73 -18.35 -13.16
CA HIS A 286 -6.21 -18.29 -11.79
C HIS A 286 -5.52 -16.97 -11.45
N ARG A 287 -4.77 -16.37 -12.39
CA ARG A 287 -4.08 -15.08 -12.16
C ARG A 287 -5.07 -13.93 -11.97
N ALA A 288 -6.03 -13.78 -12.87
CA ALA A 288 -7.03 -12.72 -12.77
C ALA A 288 -7.96 -12.94 -11.57
N ALA A 289 -8.35 -14.19 -11.26
CA ALA A 289 -9.12 -14.52 -10.08
C ALA A 289 -8.36 -14.23 -8.77
N ALA A 290 -7.07 -14.56 -8.68
CA ALA A 290 -6.24 -14.21 -7.52
C ALA A 290 -6.12 -12.68 -7.37
N GLY A 291 -5.94 -11.95 -8.47
CA GLY A 291 -5.96 -10.49 -8.49
C GLY A 291 -7.31 -9.90 -8.04
N ALA A 292 -8.43 -10.51 -8.45
CA ALA A 292 -9.77 -10.14 -8.01
C ALA A 292 -9.98 -10.37 -6.51
N ILE A 293 -9.56 -11.52 -5.99
CA ILE A 293 -9.63 -11.83 -4.56
C ILE A 293 -8.77 -10.85 -3.76
N ARG A 294 -7.59 -10.49 -4.28
CA ARG A 294 -6.76 -9.44 -3.68
C ARG A 294 -7.45 -8.08 -3.66
N ALA A 295 -8.11 -7.72 -4.76
CA ALA A 295 -8.87 -6.48 -4.86
C ALA A 295 -10.03 -6.43 -3.84
N LEU A 296 -10.70 -7.57 -3.59
CA LEU A 296 -11.71 -7.69 -2.53
C LEU A 296 -11.13 -7.46 -1.13
N VAL A 297 -9.99 -8.09 -0.82
CA VAL A 297 -9.27 -7.88 0.45
C VAL A 297 -8.85 -6.42 0.61
N ASP A 298 -8.36 -5.78 -0.45
CA ASP A 298 -7.99 -4.38 -0.43
C ASP A 298 -9.18 -3.43 -0.26
N ALA A 299 -10.30 -3.70 -0.94
CA ALA A 299 -11.53 -2.94 -0.78
C ALA A 299 -12.05 -3.02 0.65
N GLN A 300 -12.04 -4.21 1.26
CA GLN A 300 -12.38 -4.42 2.68
C GLN A 300 -11.50 -3.56 3.59
N ARG A 301 -10.18 -3.56 3.37
CA ARG A 301 -9.23 -2.78 4.17
C ARG A 301 -9.41 -1.28 3.97
N ALA A 302 -9.72 -0.84 2.75
CA ALA A 302 -9.99 0.54 2.42
C ALA A 302 -11.28 1.05 3.08
N ARG A 303 -12.35 0.25 3.10
CA ARG A 303 -13.62 0.58 3.76
C ARG A 303 -13.46 0.84 5.26
N GLY A 304 -12.56 0.11 5.93
CA GLY A 304 -12.24 0.31 7.34
C GLY A 304 -11.43 1.59 7.64
N ARG A 305 -10.97 2.32 6.61
CA ARG A 305 -10.20 3.57 6.75
C ARG A 305 -11.12 4.77 6.49
N ALA A 306 -11.86 5.21 7.50
CA ALA A 306 -12.57 6.48 7.41
C ALA A 306 -11.57 7.62 7.16
N LYS A 307 -11.83 8.48 6.17
CA LYS A 307 -11.12 9.77 6.03
C LYS A 307 -11.54 10.63 7.21
N ARG A 308 -10.76 10.53 8.30
CA ARG A 308 -10.91 11.45 9.43
C ARG A 308 -10.24 12.73 9.02
N GLU A 309 -11.01 13.80 8.97
CA GLU A 309 -10.45 15.13 9.03
C GLU A 309 -9.61 15.21 10.31
N VAL A 310 -8.31 15.38 10.14
CA VAL A 310 -7.38 15.37 11.26
C VAL A 310 -7.26 16.80 11.74
N ALA A 311 -7.80 17.09 12.93
CA ALA A 311 -7.63 18.41 13.56
C ALA A 311 -6.15 18.80 13.58
N PRO A 312 -5.77 20.06 13.33
CA PRO A 312 -4.36 20.46 13.28
C PRO A 312 -3.57 20.08 14.54
N HIS A 313 -2.29 19.72 14.39
CA HIS A 313 -1.44 19.38 15.53
C HIS A 313 -1.24 20.62 16.44
N PRO A 314 -1.21 20.48 17.78
CA PRO A 314 -1.05 21.62 18.69
C PRO A 314 0.21 22.47 18.40
N ASN A 315 1.28 21.83 17.91
CA ASN A 315 2.52 22.52 17.56
C ASN A 315 2.57 23.07 16.13
N ARG A 316 1.50 22.94 15.31
CA ARG A 316 1.49 23.42 13.92
C ARG A 316 1.89 24.89 13.82
N GLY A 317 1.34 25.76 14.67
CA GLY A 317 1.67 27.19 14.68
C GLY A 317 3.12 27.51 15.06
N ARG A 318 3.77 26.65 15.87
CA ARG A 318 5.20 26.77 16.19
C ARG A 318 6.06 26.34 15.01
N ALA A 319 5.71 25.23 14.36
CA ALA A 319 6.42 24.75 13.18
C ALA A 319 6.30 25.71 11.99
N LEU A 320 5.11 26.29 11.74
CA LEU A 320 4.94 27.31 10.70
C LEU A 320 5.78 28.56 10.96
N ARG A 321 5.96 28.96 12.24
CA ARG A 321 6.85 30.08 12.59
C ARG A 321 8.31 29.80 12.24
N ILE A 322 8.77 28.57 12.38
CA ILE A 322 10.13 28.17 11.98
C ILE A 322 10.31 28.35 10.46
N LEU A 323 9.28 28.01 9.68
CA LEU A 323 9.30 28.12 8.21
C LEU A 323 9.06 29.55 7.69
N ARG A 324 8.68 30.52 8.53
CA ARG A 324 8.40 31.89 8.07
C ARG A 324 9.63 32.52 7.40
N GLY A 325 9.44 33.06 6.20
CA GLY A 325 10.51 33.70 5.41
C GLY A 325 11.57 32.76 4.86
N ARG A 326 11.41 31.44 5.00
CA ARG A 326 12.36 30.44 4.49
C ARG A 326 11.85 29.78 3.21
N SER A 327 12.78 29.42 2.34
CA SER A 327 12.58 28.71 1.08
C SER A 327 13.81 27.87 0.75
N GLY A 328 13.63 26.76 0.02
CA GLY A 328 14.71 25.85 -0.34
C GLY A 328 15.20 24.99 0.84
N PRO A 329 16.39 24.38 0.70
CA PRO A 329 16.96 23.49 1.72
C PRO A 329 17.10 24.18 3.08
N LEU A 330 16.69 23.50 4.15
CA LEU A 330 16.82 23.97 5.52
C LEU A 330 18.05 23.33 6.19
N ASP A 331 18.64 24.06 7.16
CA ASP A 331 19.69 23.48 7.99
C ASP A 331 19.16 22.34 8.88
N GLU A 332 20.06 21.42 9.26
CA GLU A 332 19.73 20.22 10.04
C GLU A 332 19.02 20.55 11.35
N ALA A 333 19.44 21.62 12.06
CA ALA A 333 18.84 22.01 13.34
C ALA A 333 17.38 22.44 13.17
N THR A 334 17.06 23.09 12.06
CA THR A 334 15.71 23.50 11.70
C THR A 334 14.83 22.29 11.37
N GLY A 335 15.31 21.38 10.53
CA GLY A 335 14.60 20.13 10.23
C GLY A 335 14.37 19.29 11.48
N ALA A 336 15.40 19.15 12.32
CA ALA A 336 15.34 18.44 13.60
C ALA A 336 14.30 19.04 14.55
N ARG A 337 14.23 20.38 14.62
CA ARG A 337 13.24 21.05 15.45
C ARG A 337 11.80 20.82 14.97
N ILE A 338 11.59 20.73 13.66
CA ILE A 338 10.27 20.38 13.11
C ILE A 338 9.91 18.95 13.50
N LEU A 339 10.81 17.98 13.31
CA LEU A 339 10.61 16.59 13.73
C LEU A 339 10.25 16.48 15.22
N GLU A 340 10.99 17.18 16.08
CA GLU A 340 10.77 17.20 17.53
C GLU A 340 9.41 17.82 17.91
N LEU A 341 8.97 18.89 17.22
CA LEU A 341 7.66 19.50 17.44
C LEU A 341 6.49 18.55 17.13
N TYR A 342 6.68 17.60 16.22
CA TYR A 342 5.72 16.52 15.95
C TYR A 342 5.97 15.27 16.81
N GLY A 343 6.92 15.30 17.74
CA GLY A 343 7.14 14.21 18.69
C GLY A 343 8.01 13.08 18.17
N VAL A 344 8.74 13.28 17.07
CA VAL A 344 9.80 12.36 16.64
C VAL A 344 10.97 12.51 17.61
N ARG A 345 11.42 11.39 18.20
CA ARG A 345 12.50 11.40 19.19
C ARG A 345 13.82 11.80 18.53
N ARG A 346 14.54 12.68 19.21
CA ARG A 346 15.90 13.14 18.84
C ARG A 346 16.90 12.70 19.91
N PRO A 347 18.19 12.52 19.55
CA PRO A 347 19.25 12.34 20.53
C PRO A 347 19.43 13.60 21.39
N LYS A 348 20.04 13.47 22.56
CA LYS A 348 20.51 14.65 23.31
C LYS A 348 21.56 15.37 22.47
N GLU A 349 21.42 16.67 22.29
CA GLU A 349 22.34 17.47 21.49
C GLU A 349 22.47 18.90 22.00
N ALA A 350 23.60 19.53 21.67
CA ALA A 350 23.85 20.94 21.93
C ALA A 350 24.59 21.57 20.76
N LEU A 351 24.11 22.73 20.32
CA LEU A 351 24.76 23.56 19.31
C LEU A 351 25.63 24.61 20.01
N VAL A 352 26.94 24.54 19.80
CA VAL A 352 27.94 25.34 20.49
C VAL A 352 28.85 26.08 19.51
N GLY A 353 29.54 27.12 19.98
CA GLY A 353 30.44 27.94 19.17
C GLY A 353 31.92 27.59 19.31
N THR A 354 32.32 26.94 20.40
CA THR A 354 33.74 26.69 20.71
C THR A 354 34.04 25.25 21.10
N PRO A 355 35.30 24.78 20.92
CA PRO A 355 35.73 23.47 21.41
C PRO A 355 35.54 23.28 22.92
N ALA A 356 35.71 24.33 23.72
CA ALA A 356 35.50 24.27 25.17
C ALA A 356 34.03 24.01 25.53
N GLU A 357 33.11 24.72 24.88
CA GLU A 357 31.67 24.48 25.03
C GLU A 357 31.27 23.07 24.54
N ALA A 358 31.94 22.55 23.51
CA ALA A 358 31.69 21.20 23.00
C ALA A 358 32.03 20.12 24.05
N VAL A 359 33.11 20.31 24.82
CA VAL A 359 33.48 19.43 25.93
C VAL A 359 32.41 19.45 27.03
N GLU A 360 31.90 20.62 27.40
CA GLU A 360 30.84 20.75 28.41
C GLU A 360 29.52 20.11 27.95
N ALA A 361 29.17 20.28 26.67
CA ALA A 361 28.04 19.60 26.07
C ALA A 361 28.19 18.07 26.13
N ALA A 362 29.37 17.54 25.77
CA ALA A 362 29.65 16.10 25.83
C ALA A 362 29.58 15.56 27.27
N ARG A 363 30.09 16.31 28.25
CA ARG A 363 29.98 15.98 29.69
C ARG A 363 28.52 15.90 30.15
N THR A 364 27.67 16.79 29.65
CA THR A 364 26.23 16.80 29.96
C THR A 364 25.50 15.61 29.32
N ILE A 365 25.89 15.22 28.10
CA ILE A 365 25.29 14.09 27.38
C ILE A 365 25.63 12.74 28.04
N ARG A 366 26.84 12.61 28.62
CA ARG A 366 27.33 11.42 29.36
C ARG A 366 27.39 10.13 28.52
N SER A 367 27.77 10.24 27.25
CA SER A 367 28.02 9.08 26.36
C SER A 367 29.05 9.43 25.30
N ALA A 368 29.37 8.48 24.40
CA ALA A 368 30.03 8.81 23.14
C ALA A 368 29.19 9.83 22.35
N VAL A 369 29.86 10.74 21.65
CA VAL A 369 29.22 11.81 20.89
C VAL A 369 29.67 11.84 19.43
N ALA A 370 28.76 12.23 18.55
CA ALA A 370 29.09 12.74 17.23
C ALA A 370 29.33 14.25 17.35
N VAL A 371 30.39 14.72 16.69
CA VAL A 371 30.77 16.13 16.61
C VAL A 371 30.66 16.54 15.14
N LYS A 372 29.69 17.42 14.83
CA LYS A 372 29.34 17.80 13.44
C LYS A 372 29.48 19.30 13.23
N ALA A 373 29.96 19.71 12.06
CA ALA A 373 29.86 21.10 11.61
C ALA A 373 28.41 21.43 11.22
N VAL A 374 27.94 22.61 11.64
CA VAL A 374 26.64 23.15 11.22
C VAL A 374 26.85 24.53 10.63
N ALA A 375 26.50 24.67 9.34
CA ALA A 375 26.39 25.94 8.64
C ALA A 375 25.40 25.80 7.47
N PRO A 376 24.63 26.85 7.11
CA PRO A 376 23.76 26.85 5.94
C PRO A 376 24.48 26.48 4.64
N GLU A 377 25.77 26.83 4.53
CA GLU A 377 26.61 26.58 3.36
C GLU A 377 27.12 25.13 3.25
N LEU A 378 26.79 24.24 4.20
CA LEU A 378 27.34 22.88 4.30
C LEU A 378 26.29 21.76 4.28
N PRO A 379 25.56 21.57 3.16
CA PRO A 379 24.60 20.48 3.04
C PRO A 379 25.25 19.07 3.04
N HIS A 380 26.48 18.93 2.50
CA HIS A 380 27.20 17.64 2.40
C HIS A 380 28.43 17.53 3.32
N LYS A 381 28.26 17.96 4.58
CA LYS A 381 29.32 18.05 5.61
C LYS A 381 30.20 16.80 5.81
N ALA A 382 29.64 15.59 5.68
CA ALA A 382 30.40 14.35 5.89
C ALA A 382 31.56 14.20 4.89
N LYS A 383 31.35 14.53 3.61
CA LYS A 383 32.38 14.45 2.56
C LYS A 383 33.52 15.46 2.74
N LEU A 384 33.28 16.50 3.56
CA LEU A 384 34.22 17.60 3.80
C LEU A 384 34.99 17.42 5.12
N GLY A 385 34.88 16.25 5.78
CA GLY A 385 35.47 16.04 7.11
C GLY A 385 34.74 16.79 8.22
N GLY A 386 33.52 17.28 7.96
CA GLY A 386 32.69 18.02 8.92
C GLY A 386 31.94 17.14 9.92
N VAL A 387 32.28 15.86 10.05
CA VAL A 387 31.64 14.90 10.97
C VAL A 387 32.68 13.96 11.56
N HIS A 388 32.76 13.92 12.89
CA HIS A 388 33.50 12.91 13.65
C HIS A 388 32.51 12.14 14.53
N ILE A 389 32.57 10.80 14.50
CA ILE A 389 31.66 9.91 15.24
C ILE A 389 32.39 9.12 16.33
N ASP A 390 31.63 8.57 17.28
CA ASP A 390 32.14 7.80 18.45
C ASP A 390 33.28 8.50 19.21
N VAL A 391 33.18 9.83 19.34
CA VAL A 391 34.18 10.62 20.05
C VAL A 391 33.97 10.52 21.55
N ARG A 392 35.06 10.22 22.29
CA ARG A 392 35.04 9.99 23.74
C ARG A 392 36.18 10.73 24.43
N GLY A 393 35.86 11.32 25.58
CA GLY A 393 36.83 12.05 26.40
C GLY A 393 37.03 13.50 25.95
N ALA A 394 37.32 14.38 26.92
CA ALA A 394 37.37 15.82 26.72
C ALA A 394 38.37 16.25 25.62
N ALA A 395 39.58 15.68 25.62
CA ALA A 395 40.61 16.02 24.64
C ALA A 395 40.19 15.67 23.21
N ALA A 396 39.62 14.47 22.99
CA ALA A 396 39.17 14.05 21.66
C ALA A 396 37.98 14.89 21.17
N VAL A 397 37.05 15.26 22.06
CA VAL A 397 35.92 16.13 21.73
C VAL A 397 36.40 17.53 21.32
N ALA A 398 37.35 18.12 22.05
CA ALA A 398 37.92 19.41 21.70
C ALA A 398 38.62 19.38 20.33
N ALA A 399 39.44 18.35 20.09
CA ALA A 399 40.14 18.18 18.81
C ALA A 399 39.17 17.98 17.64
N ALA A 400 38.12 17.16 17.82
CA ALA A 400 37.08 16.97 16.82
C ALA A 400 36.31 18.27 16.54
N ALA A 401 35.98 19.04 17.58
CA ALA A 401 35.27 20.32 17.45
C ALA A 401 36.10 21.35 16.68
N GLU A 402 37.40 21.42 16.95
CA GLU A 402 38.31 22.28 16.19
C GLU A 402 38.42 21.85 14.72
N ALA A 403 38.59 20.54 14.49
CA ALA A 403 38.69 19.98 13.15
C ALA A 403 37.45 20.29 12.28
N VAL A 404 36.23 20.09 12.82
CA VAL A 404 35.00 20.37 12.05
C VAL A 404 34.81 21.86 11.78
N LEU A 405 35.21 22.75 12.70
CA LEU A 405 35.18 24.20 12.48
C LEU A 405 36.15 24.64 11.39
N VAL A 406 37.37 24.10 11.39
CA VAL A 406 38.38 24.37 10.36
C VAL A 406 37.90 23.86 9.00
N ALA A 407 37.41 22.63 8.93
CA ALA A 407 36.87 22.04 7.72
C ALA A 407 35.72 22.87 7.14
N ALA A 408 34.80 23.31 8.00
CA ALA A 408 33.67 24.15 7.61
C ALA A 408 34.11 25.50 7.04
N ARG A 409 35.05 26.19 7.69
CA ARG A 409 35.59 27.47 7.20
C ARG A 409 36.31 27.32 5.86
N ARG A 410 37.09 26.24 5.69
CA ARG A 410 37.76 25.92 4.41
C ARG A 410 36.77 25.70 3.27
N ALA A 411 35.61 25.13 3.58
CA ALA A 411 34.52 24.93 2.63
C ALA A 411 33.63 26.18 2.44
N GLY A 412 34.02 27.34 3.00
CA GLY A 412 33.36 28.62 2.75
C GLY A 412 32.29 29.02 3.77
N ALA A 413 32.12 28.28 4.86
CA ALA A 413 31.16 28.66 5.91
C ALA A 413 31.64 29.91 6.67
N ARG A 414 30.81 30.94 6.76
CA ARG A 414 31.18 32.23 7.39
C ARG A 414 31.21 32.15 8.92
N ALA A 415 30.22 31.49 9.50
CA ALA A 415 30.06 31.38 10.96
C ALA A 415 29.63 29.95 11.36
N PRO A 416 30.47 28.93 11.10
CA PRO A 416 30.12 27.56 11.44
C PRO A 416 30.04 27.37 12.95
N LYS A 417 29.11 26.50 13.35
CA LYS A 417 28.94 26.03 14.73
C LYS A 417 29.25 24.54 14.82
N VAL A 418 29.37 24.05 16.04
CA VAL A 418 29.57 22.63 16.33
C VAL A 418 28.29 22.07 16.95
N LEU A 419 27.75 21.01 16.38
CA LEU A 419 26.69 20.20 16.99
C LEU A 419 27.35 19.01 17.69
N VAL A 420 27.23 18.98 19.01
CA VAL A 420 27.62 17.83 19.83
C VAL A 420 26.38 17.02 20.11
N GLN A 421 26.33 15.80 19.61
CA GLN A 421 25.14 14.95 19.61
C GLN A 421 25.44 13.58 20.21
N GLN A 422 24.53 13.05 21.02
CA GLN A 422 24.60 11.69 21.54
C GLN A 422 24.71 10.66 20.41
N MET A 423 25.69 9.76 20.48
CA MET A 423 25.75 8.61 19.57
C MET A 423 24.62 7.62 19.88
N ILE A 424 23.87 7.26 18.85
CA ILE A 424 22.85 6.21 18.90
C ILE A 424 23.30 5.09 17.97
N VAL A 425 23.25 3.85 18.46
CA VAL A 425 23.62 2.65 17.71
C VAL A 425 22.37 1.78 17.54
N GLY A 426 22.14 1.28 16.32
CA GLY A 426 20.99 0.46 15.97
C GLY A 426 20.90 0.26 14.45
N ALA A 427 19.81 -0.35 14.00
CA ALA A 427 19.52 -0.47 12.57
C ALA A 427 19.07 0.88 12.00
N GLU A 428 19.51 1.23 10.81
CA GLU A 428 19.17 2.51 10.18
C GLU A 428 18.06 2.32 9.16
N VAL A 429 17.04 3.18 9.23
CA VAL A 429 16.02 3.33 8.18
C VAL A 429 15.86 4.79 7.82
N LEU A 430 15.54 5.06 6.56
CA LEU A 430 15.08 6.37 6.12
C LEU A 430 13.56 6.42 6.26
N VAL A 431 13.04 7.47 6.90
CA VAL A 431 11.62 7.80 6.85
C VAL A 431 11.48 9.20 6.29
N GLY A 432 10.94 9.31 5.09
CA GLY A 432 10.84 10.55 4.35
C GLY A 432 9.40 10.89 4.01
N ALA A 433 9.08 12.17 4.01
CA ALA A 433 7.83 12.69 3.49
C ALA A 433 8.10 13.70 2.37
N VAL A 434 7.29 13.62 1.33
CA VAL A 434 7.29 14.54 0.19
C VAL A 434 5.91 15.16 0.07
N VAL A 435 5.86 16.45 -0.23
CA VAL A 435 4.62 17.20 -0.47
C VAL A 435 4.56 17.57 -1.94
N ASP A 436 3.75 16.81 -2.68
CA ASP A 436 3.45 17.08 -4.07
C ASP A 436 2.35 18.13 -4.20
N GLU A 437 2.44 19.00 -5.21
CA GLU A 437 1.45 20.06 -5.43
C GLU A 437 0.07 19.52 -5.81
N ARG A 438 0.02 18.36 -6.48
CA ARG A 438 -1.21 17.75 -6.97
C ARG A 438 -1.74 16.73 -5.97
N PHE A 439 -0.87 15.86 -5.47
CA PHE A 439 -1.23 14.72 -4.62
C PHE A 439 -1.06 14.98 -3.11
N GLY A 440 -0.50 16.13 -2.74
CA GLY A 440 -0.27 16.47 -1.34
C GLY A 440 0.83 15.64 -0.68
N ALA A 441 0.76 15.52 0.64
CA ALA A 441 1.79 14.85 1.43
C ALA A 441 1.71 13.32 1.33
N CYS A 442 2.85 12.68 1.05
CA CYS A 442 3.02 11.23 1.08
C CYS A 442 4.27 10.87 1.89
N VAL A 443 4.30 9.68 2.47
CA VAL A 443 5.43 9.16 3.26
C VAL A 443 5.97 7.89 2.65
N THR A 444 7.28 7.71 2.76
CA THR A 444 8.01 6.51 2.40
C THR A 444 8.91 6.04 3.56
N MET A 445 9.17 4.74 3.62
CA MET A 445 10.17 4.13 4.48
C MET A 445 11.10 3.28 3.61
N ARG A 446 12.40 3.47 3.78
CA ARG A 446 13.45 2.81 2.99
C ARG A 446 14.56 2.30 3.91
N PRO A 447 15.40 1.34 3.45
CA PRO A 447 16.64 1.00 4.13
C PRO A 447 17.49 2.26 4.41
N GLY A 448 18.23 2.30 5.50
CA GLY A 448 19.17 3.39 5.79
C GLY A 448 20.51 3.23 5.07
N GLY A 449 21.41 4.20 5.28
CA GLY A 449 22.79 4.17 4.80
C GLY A 449 22.91 4.21 3.27
N ALA A 450 23.86 3.45 2.72
CA ALA A 450 24.14 3.44 1.28
C ALA A 450 22.99 2.90 0.41
N LEU A 451 22.03 2.20 1.02
CA LEU A 451 20.86 1.64 0.34
C LEU A 451 19.65 2.58 0.35
N ALA A 452 19.76 3.75 0.98
CA ALA A 452 18.65 4.70 1.10
C ALA A 452 18.08 5.16 -0.23
N GLU A 453 18.89 5.16 -1.30
CA GLU A 453 18.47 5.52 -2.66
C GLU A 453 18.33 4.33 -3.61
N ALA A 454 18.50 3.10 -3.11
CA ALA A 454 18.36 1.90 -3.94
C ALA A 454 16.88 1.58 -4.24
N GLY A 455 16.61 1.22 -5.49
CA GLY A 455 15.29 0.73 -5.94
C GLY A 455 14.18 1.79 -5.98
N PRO A 456 12.98 1.41 -6.43
CA PRO A 456 11.81 2.28 -6.45
C PRO A 456 11.31 2.56 -5.02
N ALA A 457 10.88 3.80 -4.75
CA ALA A 457 10.29 4.18 -3.47
C ALA A 457 8.79 3.87 -3.45
N GLU A 458 8.32 3.21 -2.40
CA GLU A 458 6.89 3.01 -2.14
C GLU A 458 6.35 4.11 -1.22
N PHE A 459 5.22 4.69 -1.62
CA PHE A 459 4.59 5.81 -0.92
C PHE A 459 3.23 5.43 -0.34
N VAL A 460 2.88 6.09 0.77
CA VAL A 460 1.55 6.06 1.37
C VAL A 460 1.07 7.48 1.65
N ALA A 461 -0.19 7.79 1.33
CA ALA A 461 -0.75 9.12 1.52
C ALA A 461 -0.80 9.52 3.00
N ALA A 462 -0.47 10.78 3.28
CA ALA A 462 -0.53 11.38 4.59
C ALA A 462 -1.83 12.21 4.79
N PRO A 463 -2.36 12.30 6.02
CA PRO A 463 -1.78 11.80 7.27
C PRO A 463 -2.05 10.30 7.50
N LEU A 464 -1.17 9.63 8.26
CA LEU A 464 -1.38 8.24 8.67
C LEU A 464 -1.81 8.15 10.13
N GLY A 465 -2.96 7.51 10.39
CA GLY A 465 -3.37 7.16 11.74
C GLY A 465 -2.51 6.02 12.34
N PRO A 466 -2.49 5.83 13.67
CA PRO A 466 -1.62 4.86 14.33
C PRO A 466 -1.77 3.41 13.80
N LYS A 467 -3.00 2.98 13.49
CA LYS A 467 -3.27 1.64 12.93
C LYS A 467 -2.69 1.50 11.52
N ALA A 468 -2.85 2.51 10.68
CA ALA A 468 -2.35 2.51 9.31
C ALA A 468 -0.81 2.55 9.29
N ALA A 469 -0.19 3.37 10.15
CA ALA A 469 1.27 3.43 10.27
C ALA A 469 1.87 2.10 10.74
N ARG A 470 1.23 1.43 11.72
CA ARG A 470 1.67 0.08 12.15
C ARG A 470 1.59 -0.94 11.02
N ALA A 471 0.48 -0.99 10.30
CA ALA A 471 0.33 -1.90 9.17
C ALA A 471 1.37 -1.62 8.07
N TYR A 472 1.59 -0.34 7.75
CA TYR A 472 2.61 0.08 6.79
C TYR A 472 4.01 -0.40 7.21
N VAL A 473 4.42 -0.12 8.45
CA VAL A 473 5.74 -0.55 8.96
C VAL A 473 5.86 -2.07 8.99
N GLN A 474 4.82 -2.80 9.42
CA GLN A 474 4.85 -4.26 9.45
C GLN A 474 5.10 -4.87 8.06
N THR A 475 4.51 -4.30 7.01
CA THR A 475 4.71 -4.77 5.63
C THR A 475 6.12 -4.46 5.10
N HIS A 476 6.72 -3.35 5.50
CA HIS A 476 7.98 -2.87 4.91
C HIS A 476 9.21 -3.12 5.78
N ALA A 477 9.04 -3.55 7.04
CA ALA A 477 10.11 -3.76 8.00
C ALA A 477 11.19 -4.71 7.44
N GLY A 478 10.78 -5.87 6.92
CA GLY A 478 11.72 -6.85 6.37
C GLY A 478 12.57 -6.31 5.21
N ALA A 479 11.96 -5.56 4.29
CA ALA A 479 12.67 -4.93 3.18
C ALA A 479 13.64 -3.84 3.65
N CYS A 480 13.38 -3.21 4.80
CA CYS A 480 14.26 -2.22 5.44
C CYS A 480 15.30 -2.85 6.39
N GLY A 481 15.43 -4.18 6.44
CA GLY A 481 16.35 -4.87 7.34
C GLY A 481 15.92 -4.88 8.81
N LEU A 482 14.64 -4.56 9.10
CA LEU A 482 14.09 -4.58 10.44
C LEU A 482 13.42 -5.93 10.75
N ASP A 483 13.86 -6.52 11.86
CA ASP A 483 13.28 -7.71 12.47
C ASP A 483 12.40 -7.33 13.68
N ALA A 484 11.13 -7.72 13.68
CA ALA A 484 10.17 -7.46 14.75
C ALA A 484 10.56 -8.06 16.12
N ALA A 485 11.41 -9.11 16.12
CA ALA A 485 11.93 -9.70 17.35
C ALA A 485 13.11 -8.90 17.95
N LYS A 486 13.78 -8.08 17.15
CA LYS A 486 15.01 -7.34 17.54
C LYS A 486 14.80 -5.83 17.59
N HIS A 487 13.76 -5.32 16.93
CA HIS A 487 13.55 -3.90 16.72
C HIS A 487 12.14 -3.48 17.12
N ASP A 488 12.04 -2.31 17.74
CA ASP A 488 10.78 -1.70 18.16
C ASP A 488 10.03 -1.09 16.96
N LEU A 489 9.32 -1.94 16.22
CA LEU A 489 8.47 -1.52 15.11
C LEU A 489 7.34 -0.57 15.54
N GLY A 490 6.96 -0.62 16.82
CA GLY A 490 5.98 0.31 17.40
C GLY A 490 6.49 1.75 17.40
N ALA A 491 7.75 1.94 17.79
CA ALA A 491 8.41 3.25 17.76
C ALA A 491 8.64 3.74 16.33
N VAL A 492 8.99 2.87 15.39
CA VAL A 492 9.09 3.22 13.97
C VAL A 492 7.73 3.67 13.42
N ALA A 493 6.66 2.93 13.72
CA ALA A 493 5.30 3.30 13.31
C ALA A 493 4.86 4.65 13.92
N ALA A 494 5.26 4.95 15.16
CA ALA A 494 5.03 6.24 15.77
C ALA A 494 5.77 7.36 15.02
N ALA A 495 7.06 7.17 14.70
CA ALA A 495 7.84 8.14 13.92
C ALA A 495 7.24 8.38 12.53
N VAL A 496 6.89 7.32 11.80
CA VAL A 496 6.21 7.39 10.49
C VAL A 496 4.91 8.20 10.58
N ALA A 497 4.06 7.92 11.57
CA ALA A 497 2.81 8.65 11.76
C ALA A 497 3.04 10.15 12.04
N GLN A 498 4.06 10.49 12.83
CA GLN A 498 4.37 11.89 13.16
C GLN A 498 5.02 12.65 12.01
N ILE A 499 5.89 12.01 11.23
CA ILE A 499 6.47 12.58 10.02
C ILE A 499 5.36 12.82 8.97
N ALA A 500 4.47 11.83 8.77
CA ALA A 500 3.29 11.98 7.92
C ALA A 500 2.41 13.15 8.36
N ARG A 501 2.18 13.26 9.67
CA ARG A 501 1.39 14.35 10.24
C ARG A 501 2.04 15.71 10.03
N GLY A 502 3.35 15.80 10.25
CA GLY A 502 4.14 17.01 10.01
C GLY A 502 4.07 17.49 8.57
N ALA A 503 4.27 16.59 7.63
CA ALA A 503 4.17 16.90 6.21
C ALA A 503 2.76 17.33 5.80
N HIS A 504 1.72 16.66 6.32
CA HIS A 504 0.34 17.04 6.06
C HIS A 504 -0.02 18.43 6.61
N ASP A 505 0.32 18.71 7.86
CA ASP A 505 -0.03 19.97 8.54
C ASP A 505 0.73 21.18 7.96
N LEU A 506 1.93 20.95 7.41
CA LEU A 506 2.82 21.97 6.85
C LEU A 506 2.86 21.97 5.32
N ARG A 507 2.00 21.22 4.64
CA ARG A 507 1.99 21.02 3.18
C ARG A 507 2.04 22.32 2.35
N ASP A 508 1.49 23.41 2.88
CA ASP A 508 1.49 24.70 2.18
C ASP A 508 2.87 25.38 2.19
N ARG A 509 3.80 24.94 3.07
CA ARG A 509 5.12 25.56 3.30
C ARG A 509 6.29 24.59 3.26
N LEU A 510 6.03 23.30 3.09
CA LEU A 510 7.03 22.24 3.10
C LEU A 510 7.05 21.54 1.74
N VAL A 511 8.23 21.18 1.25
CA VAL A 511 8.43 20.32 0.08
C VAL A 511 8.80 18.90 0.52
N SER A 512 9.70 18.77 1.50
CA SER A 512 10.11 17.48 2.06
C SER A 512 10.47 17.58 3.54
N LEU A 513 10.35 16.47 4.26
CA LEU A 513 10.79 16.30 5.65
C LEU A 513 11.21 14.85 5.88
N GLU A 514 12.44 14.64 6.31
CA GLU A 514 13.04 13.32 6.43
C GLU A 514 13.77 13.14 7.75
N ALA A 515 13.66 11.94 8.32
CA ALA A 515 14.56 11.41 9.31
C ALA A 515 15.52 10.43 8.60
N ASN A 516 16.77 10.86 8.39
CA ASN A 516 17.74 10.15 7.57
C ASN A 516 19.15 10.18 8.19
N PRO A 517 19.52 9.21 9.03
CA PRO A 517 18.73 8.04 9.41
C PRO A 517 17.81 8.24 10.63
N LEU A 518 16.74 7.43 10.67
CA LEU A 518 16.05 7.01 11.88
C LEU A 518 16.73 5.73 12.39
N VAL A 519 17.41 5.82 13.53
CA VAL A 519 18.09 4.68 14.16
C VAL A 519 17.11 3.92 15.05
N VAL A 520 16.90 2.64 14.75
CA VAL A 520 15.95 1.74 15.39
C VAL A 520 16.69 0.79 16.33
N ARG A 521 16.18 0.66 17.56
CA ARG A 521 16.73 -0.20 18.61
C ARG A 521 15.69 -1.25 19.03
N ASP A 522 16.11 -2.12 19.94
CA ASP A 522 15.23 -3.03 20.69
C ASP A 522 14.14 -2.26 21.47
N ARG A 523 14.43 -1.02 21.87
CA ARG A 523 13.50 -0.10 22.53
C ARG A 523 13.63 1.31 21.96
N GLY A 524 12.66 1.69 21.12
CA GLY A 524 12.59 3.02 20.53
C GLY A 524 13.26 3.17 19.16
N ALA A 525 12.91 4.29 18.52
CA ALA A 525 13.52 4.78 17.29
C ALA A 525 13.87 6.26 17.48
N VAL A 526 15.02 6.69 16.99
CA VAL A 526 15.57 8.03 17.21
C VAL A 526 16.09 8.60 15.88
N ALA A 527 15.59 9.76 15.47
CA ALA A 527 16.06 10.45 14.29
C ALA A 527 17.37 11.16 14.63
N VAL A 528 18.50 10.67 14.13
CA VAL A 528 19.81 11.27 14.44
C VAL A 528 20.12 12.45 13.52
N ASP A 529 19.61 12.41 12.30
CA ASP A 529 19.75 13.46 11.30
C ASP A 529 18.37 13.83 10.74
N ALA A 530 18.27 15.06 10.22
CA ALA A 530 17.05 15.59 9.65
C ALA A 530 17.37 16.38 8.37
N LEU A 531 16.60 16.11 7.32
CA LEU A 531 16.60 16.91 6.09
C LEU A 531 15.21 17.47 5.89
N ALA A 532 15.12 18.72 5.47
CA ALA A 532 13.85 19.35 5.17
C ALA A 532 14.03 20.44 4.13
N GLU A 533 13.00 20.64 3.32
CA GLU A 533 12.96 21.68 2.31
C GLU A 533 11.67 22.50 2.45
N ALA A 534 11.81 23.83 2.42
CA ALA A 534 10.69 24.75 2.52
C ALA A 534 10.25 25.25 1.15
N ARG A 535 8.94 25.35 0.96
CA ARG A 535 8.35 26.02 -0.20
C ARG A 535 8.51 27.53 -0.06
N ALA A 536 8.78 28.21 -1.18
CA ALA A 536 8.77 29.66 -1.26
C ALA A 536 7.44 30.22 -0.70
N PRO A 537 7.46 31.36 0.02
CA PRO A 537 6.23 32.07 0.35
C PRO A 537 5.47 32.38 -0.94
N ALA A 538 4.17 32.09 -0.96
CA ALA A 538 3.28 32.50 -2.05
C ALA A 538 3.17 34.03 -2.14
#